data_AF-A0A2N1JAD2-F1
#
_entry.id   AF-A0A2N1JAD2-F1
#
_cell.length_a   1.000
_cell.length_b   1.000
_cell.length_c   1.000
_cell.angle_alpha   90.00
_cell.angle_beta   90.00
_cell.angle_gamma   90.00
#
_symmetry.space_group_name_H-M   'P 1'
#
loop_
_entity.id
_entity.type
_entity.pdbx_description
1 polymer ?
#
loop_
_entity_poly.entity_id
_entity_poly.type
_entity_poly.pdbx_seq_one_letter_code
_entity_poly.pdbx_strand_id
1 'polypeptide(L)'
;MNEDAIEGASAYKYQQEIAQMMFVSTEIENPDPQVTRLIEDIVRNQVIEMIIQSRKLAARRTSKYLSPEDLLFLIRYDRAKVNRLRTYLSWKDVRKNAKDSGGEGGGGAPAGGEAGEGLEETVVDGPLRVNKRKMRLPWELSAIFSDYPRVSAGLAGNAEDAEEEDEDTIETNEDSLRRLKAADDTTRRMTRDEYVFYSECRQASFTFRKAKRFREFIHAGLYLDVKPSDDTIDILGFLAFEVVHELCTSAVRVKTEWEGKRTSEHDGIRSEERAEDAQEESTCLAYSRSIRTAAT
;
A
#
# COMPACT_ATOMS: atom_id res chain seq x y z
N MET A 1 40.33 2.80 6.17
CA MET A 1 39.82 2.43 4.83
C MET A 1 38.46 3.09 4.75
N ASN A 2 38.32 4.09 3.87
CA ASN A 2 37.12 4.93 3.81
C ASN A 2 35.98 4.13 3.15
N GLU A 3 34.96 3.76 3.92
CA GLU A 3 33.74 3.12 3.42
C GLU A 3 32.95 4.03 2.44
N ASP A 4 33.22 5.34 2.47
CA ASP A 4 32.55 6.33 1.61
C ASP A 4 32.96 6.26 0.13
N ALA A 5 33.97 5.45 -0.22
CA ALA A 5 34.49 5.37 -1.59
C ALA A 5 33.73 4.38 -2.51
N ILE A 6 32.78 3.60 -1.98
CA ILE A 6 31.91 2.69 -2.77
C ILE A 6 30.56 3.35 -3.08
N GLU A 7 30.28 4.55 -2.56
CA GLU A 7 29.02 5.28 -2.74
C GLU A 7 28.91 6.03 -4.09
N GLY A 8 29.54 5.49 -5.14
CA GLY A 8 29.47 5.99 -6.52
C GLY A 8 28.33 5.38 -7.36
N ALA A 9 27.41 4.63 -6.75
CA ALA A 9 26.36 3.89 -7.46
C ALA A 9 24.96 4.45 -7.14
N SER A 10 24.44 5.30 -8.03
CA SER A 10 23.09 5.88 -8.04
C SER A 10 22.68 6.63 -6.76
N ALA A 11 22.63 7.97 -6.84
CA ALA A 11 21.93 8.75 -5.82
C ALA A 11 20.50 8.23 -5.62
N TYR A 12 20.20 7.76 -4.41
CA TYR A 12 18.87 7.30 -4.01
C TYR A 12 17.86 8.42 -4.23
N LYS A 13 16.75 8.09 -4.88
CA LYS A 13 15.80 9.07 -5.37
C LYS A 13 14.57 9.15 -4.51
N TYR A 14 14.19 8.14 -3.74
CA TYR A 14 12.87 8.08 -3.09
C TYR A 14 12.92 8.01 -1.57
N GLN A 15 14.06 8.32 -0.94
CA GLN A 15 14.23 8.26 0.51
C GLN A 15 13.16 9.05 1.29
N GLN A 16 12.82 10.26 0.85
CA GLN A 16 11.83 11.09 1.54
C GLN A 16 10.42 10.48 1.44
N GLU A 17 10.01 10.06 0.24
CA GLU A 17 8.72 9.44 0.02
C GLU A 17 8.59 8.10 0.76
N ILE A 18 9.66 7.30 0.78
CA ILE A 18 9.71 6.04 1.52
C ILE A 18 9.61 6.30 3.02
N ALA A 19 10.35 7.26 3.56
CA ALA A 19 10.26 7.62 4.98
C ALA A 19 8.83 8.04 5.38
N GLN A 20 8.15 8.81 4.53
CA GLN A 20 6.74 9.18 4.74
C GLN A 20 5.80 7.96 4.73
N MET A 21 5.96 7.03 3.78
CA MET A 21 5.17 5.79 3.73
C MET A 21 5.43 4.87 4.92
N MET A 22 6.69 4.79 5.36
CA MET A 22 7.09 4.04 6.55
C MET A 22 6.43 4.62 7.79
N PHE A 23 6.48 5.95 7.96
CA PHE A 23 5.87 6.64 9.10
C PHE A 23 4.39 6.29 9.25
N VAL A 24 3.63 6.28 8.14
CA VAL A 24 2.20 5.93 8.16
C VAL A 24 1.95 4.49 8.59
N SER A 25 2.87 3.57 8.31
CA SER A 25 2.69 2.13 8.56
C SER A 25 3.27 1.67 9.90
N THR A 26 4.30 2.36 10.41
CA THR A 26 5.06 1.92 11.58
C THR A 26 5.09 2.93 12.72
N GLU A 27 4.59 4.14 12.51
CA GLU A 27 4.66 5.28 13.45
C GLU A 27 6.11 5.64 13.85
N ILE A 28 7.09 5.23 13.05
CA ILE A 28 8.51 5.52 13.32
C ILE A 28 8.85 6.86 12.65
N GLU A 29 9.12 7.86 13.48
CA GLU A 29 9.66 9.13 13.02
C GLU A 29 11.16 8.98 12.73
N ASN A 30 11.60 9.44 11.56
CA ASN A 30 13.01 9.44 11.13
C ASN A 30 13.68 8.05 11.10
N PRO A 31 13.31 7.17 10.14
CA PRO A 31 13.99 5.89 9.95
C PRO A 31 15.46 6.09 9.53
N ASP A 32 16.32 5.14 9.91
CA ASP A 32 17.73 5.15 9.53
C ASP A 32 17.88 5.23 7.99
N PRO A 33 18.74 6.12 7.45
CA PRO A 33 19.00 6.22 6.02
C PRO A 33 19.37 4.89 5.36
N GLN A 34 20.08 3.99 6.04
CA GLN A 34 20.40 2.65 5.52
C GLN A 34 19.15 1.80 5.29
N VAL A 35 18.16 1.90 6.17
CA VAL A 35 16.88 1.17 6.03
C VAL A 35 16.09 1.70 4.84
N THR A 36 15.99 3.02 4.69
CA THR A 36 15.26 3.61 3.56
C THR A 36 15.91 3.28 2.21
N ARG A 37 17.25 3.25 2.16
CA ARG A 37 18.02 2.79 0.99
C ARG A 37 17.75 1.33 0.64
N LEU A 38 17.76 0.45 1.63
CA LEU A 38 17.46 -0.96 1.44
C LEU A 38 16.03 -1.17 0.93
N ILE A 39 15.06 -0.45 1.49
CA ILE A 39 13.66 -0.50 1.03
C ILE A 39 13.56 0.00 -0.41
N GLU A 40 14.26 1.09 -0.75
CA GLU A 40 14.29 1.61 -2.12
C GLU A 40 14.77 0.56 -3.13
N ASP A 41 15.84 -0.17 -2.81
CA ASP A 41 16.36 -1.24 -3.65
C ASP A 41 15.41 -2.44 -3.77
N ILE A 42 14.79 -2.86 -2.67
CA ILE A 42 13.81 -3.95 -2.66
C ILE A 42 12.61 -3.58 -3.54
N VAL A 43 12.04 -2.39 -3.36
CA VAL A 43 10.90 -1.92 -4.14
C VAL A 43 11.27 -1.82 -5.61
N ARG A 44 12.44 -1.27 -5.94
CA ARG A 44 12.92 -1.17 -7.31
C ARG A 44 13.01 -2.54 -7.99
N ASN A 45 13.65 -3.50 -7.32
CA ASN A 45 13.80 -4.85 -7.84
C ASN A 45 12.45 -5.55 -8.01
N GLN A 46 11.55 -5.41 -7.05
CA GLN A 46 10.21 -5.99 -7.12
C GLN A 46 9.39 -5.41 -8.28
N VAL A 47 9.46 -4.10 -8.50
CA VAL A 47 8.77 -3.44 -9.62
C VAL A 47 9.32 -3.89 -10.97
N ILE A 48 10.64 -4.03 -11.07
CA ILE A 48 11.29 -4.56 -12.28
C ILE A 48 10.84 -6.00 -12.55
N GLU A 49 10.79 -6.86 -11.52
CA GLU A 49 10.34 -8.25 -11.67
C GLU A 49 8.87 -8.33 -12.13
N MET A 50 7.99 -7.49 -11.56
CA MET A 50 6.59 -7.40 -12.00
C MET A 50 6.48 -6.98 -13.49
N ILE A 51 7.33 -6.07 -13.95
CA ILE A 51 7.38 -5.66 -15.36
C ILE A 51 7.83 -6.82 -16.25
N ILE A 52 8.90 -7.53 -15.87
CA ILE A 52 9.44 -8.65 -16.64
C ILE A 52 8.40 -9.78 -16.74
N GLN A 53 7.74 -10.13 -15.64
CA GLN A 53 6.70 -11.16 -15.64
C GLN A 53 5.50 -10.75 -16.49
N SER A 54 5.05 -9.49 -16.37
CA SER A 54 3.93 -8.99 -17.19
C SER A 54 4.29 -8.94 -18.68
N ARG A 55 5.54 -8.59 -19.03
CA ARG A 55 5.99 -8.67 -20.43
C ARG A 55 6.01 -10.09 -20.97
N LYS A 56 6.36 -11.08 -20.16
CA LYS A 56 6.26 -12.50 -20.57
C LYS A 56 4.82 -12.87 -20.94
N LEU A 57 3.81 -12.30 -20.25
CA LEU A 57 2.39 -12.48 -20.58
C LEU A 57 2.00 -11.72 -21.85
N ALA A 58 2.39 -10.45 -21.99
CA ALA A 58 2.13 -9.66 -23.18
C ALA A 58 2.74 -10.29 -24.45
N ALA A 59 3.96 -10.83 -24.33
CA ALA A 59 4.64 -11.55 -25.41
C ALA A 59 3.89 -12.82 -25.84
N ARG A 60 3.26 -13.56 -24.90
CA ARG A 60 2.40 -14.72 -25.23
C ARG A 60 1.16 -14.32 -26.01
N ARG A 61 0.65 -13.09 -25.82
CA ARG A 61 -0.44 -12.50 -26.62
C ARG A 61 0.05 -11.91 -27.95
N THR A 62 1.35 -12.00 -28.25
CA THR A 62 1.96 -11.36 -29.43
C THR A 62 1.83 -9.83 -29.41
N SER A 63 1.65 -9.23 -28.22
CA SER A 63 1.60 -7.78 -28.04
C SER A 63 2.97 -7.24 -27.66
N LYS A 64 3.39 -6.15 -28.30
CA LYS A 64 4.57 -5.37 -27.92
C LYS A 64 4.28 -4.35 -26.81
N TYR A 65 3.00 -4.07 -26.59
CA TYR A 65 2.52 -3.11 -25.61
C TYR A 65 2.19 -3.85 -24.32
N LEU A 66 2.69 -3.32 -23.20
CA LEU A 66 2.28 -3.76 -21.87
C LEU A 66 0.92 -3.14 -21.56
N SER A 67 -0.09 -3.98 -21.37
CA SER A 67 -1.42 -3.51 -21.00
C SER A 67 -1.60 -3.48 -19.47
N PRO A 68 -2.52 -2.64 -18.96
CA PRO A 68 -2.92 -2.67 -17.54
C PRO A 68 -3.40 -4.05 -17.09
N GLU A 69 -4.07 -4.81 -17.97
CA GLU A 69 -4.56 -6.15 -17.65
C GLU A 69 -3.42 -7.14 -17.37
N ASP A 70 -2.28 -7.01 -18.04
CA ASP A 70 -1.14 -7.93 -17.84
C ASP A 70 -0.57 -7.79 -16.41
N LEU A 71 -0.58 -6.58 -15.84
CA LEU A 71 -0.16 -6.32 -14.46
C LEU A 71 -1.20 -6.81 -13.45
N LEU A 72 -2.49 -6.53 -13.70
CA LEU A 72 -3.58 -7.01 -12.84
C LEU A 72 -3.64 -8.53 -12.77
N PHE A 73 -3.22 -9.22 -13.85
CA PHE A 73 -3.18 -10.67 -13.87
C PHE A 73 -2.16 -11.27 -12.89
N LEU A 74 -1.04 -10.58 -12.63
CA LEU A 74 -0.05 -11.04 -11.66
C LEU A 74 -0.61 -11.09 -10.24
N ILE A 75 -1.45 -10.12 -9.90
CA ILE A 75 -2.07 -9.97 -8.57
C ILE A 75 -3.47 -10.59 -8.49
N ARG A 76 -3.87 -11.42 -9.46
CA ARG A 76 -5.26 -11.91 -9.61
C ARG A 76 -5.85 -12.63 -8.39
N TYR A 77 -5.01 -13.13 -7.49
CA TYR A 77 -5.45 -13.83 -6.29
C TYR A 77 -5.85 -12.87 -5.16
N ASP A 78 -5.35 -11.63 -5.19
CA ASP A 78 -5.71 -10.60 -4.24
C ASP A 78 -6.86 -9.76 -4.82
N ARG A 79 -8.09 -10.22 -4.59
CA ARG A 79 -9.30 -9.57 -5.11
C ARG A 79 -9.47 -8.16 -4.58
N ALA A 80 -9.18 -7.93 -3.30
CA ALA A 80 -9.22 -6.61 -2.69
C ALA A 80 -8.30 -5.60 -3.41
N LYS A 81 -7.04 -5.94 -3.67
CA LYS A 81 -6.13 -5.03 -4.42
C LYS A 81 -6.60 -4.79 -5.85
N VAL A 82 -7.05 -5.84 -6.54
CA VAL A 82 -7.58 -5.72 -7.92
C VAL A 82 -8.81 -4.81 -7.96
N ASN A 83 -9.75 -4.99 -7.03
CA ASN A 83 -10.99 -4.21 -6.94
C ASN A 83 -10.73 -2.73 -6.64
N ARG A 84 -9.74 -2.43 -5.79
CA ARG A 84 -9.27 -1.06 -5.54
C ARG A 84 -8.69 -0.41 -6.79
N LEU A 85 -7.82 -1.11 -7.52
CA LEU A 85 -7.25 -0.60 -8.76
C LEU A 85 -8.31 -0.39 -9.84
N ARG A 86 -9.29 -1.30 -9.96
CA ARG A 86 -10.42 -1.17 -10.89
C ARG A 86 -11.23 0.10 -10.60
N THR A 87 -11.55 0.32 -9.32
CA THR A 87 -12.27 1.50 -8.87
C THR A 87 -11.47 2.77 -9.13
N TYR A 88 -10.19 2.79 -8.75
CA TYR A 88 -9.30 3.93 -8.99
C TYR A 88 -9.21 4.31 -10.48
N LEU A 89 -8.94 3.35 -11.36
CA LEU A 89 -8.82 3.60 -12.80
C LEU A 89 -10.14 4.06 -13.41
N SER A 90 -11.28 3.48 -12.99
CA SER A 90 -12.59 3.91 -13.46
C SER A 90 -12.91 5.37 -13.09
N TRP A 91 -12.54 5.80 -11.88
CA TRP A 91 -12.70 7.19 -11.44
C TRP A 91 -11.73 8.14 -12.12
N LYS A 92 -10.51 7.67 -12.41
CA LYS A 92 -9.52 8.42 -13.19
C LYS A 92 -10.03 8.70 -14.61
N ASP A 93 -10.61 7.70 -15.27
CA ASP A 93 -11.21 7.83 -16.60
C ASP A 93 -12.38 8.83 -16.60
N VAL A 94 -13.26 8.75 -15.60
CA VAL A 94 -14.38 9.70 -15.43
C VAL A 94 -13.86 11.14 -15.29
N ARG A 95 -12.88 11.38 -14.42
CA ARG A 95 -12.30 12.73 -14.20
C ARG A 95 -11.62 13.26 -15.46
N LYS A 96 -10.92 12.40 -16.20
CA LYS A 96 -10.29 12.76 -17.47
C LYS A 96 -11.32 13.15 -18.53
N ASN A 97 -12.37 12.34 -18.70
CA ASN A 97 -13.42 12.61 -19.68
C ASN A 97 -14.24 13.86 -19.34
N ALA A 98 -14.50 14.13 -18.06
CA ALA A 98 -15.17 15.34 -17.61
C ALA A 98 -14.36 16.61 -17.95
N LYS A 99 -13.03 16.54 -17.75
CA LYS A 99 -12.12 17.62 -18.10
C LYS A 99 -12.06 17.87 -19.61
N ASP A 100 -12.04 16.80 -20.40
CA ASP A 100 -12.01 16.88 -21.87
C ASP A 100 -13.34 17.43 -22.43
N SER A 101 -14.46 17.22 -21.74
CA SER A 101 -15.79 17.70 -22.16
C SER A 101 -16.07 19.16 -21.78
N GLY A 102 -15.30 19.75 -20.86
CA GLY A 102 -15.45 21.14 -20.41
C GLY A 102 -14.49 22.15 -21.07
N GLY A 103 -13.71 21.72 -22.07
CA GLY A 103 -12.51 22.43 -22.53
C GLY A 103 -12.54 23.13 -23.89
N GLU A 104 -13.67 23.23 -24.58
CA GLU A 104 -13.74 23.91 -25.90
C GLU A 104 -14.03 25.43 -25.82
N GLY A 105 -13.40 26.14 -24.88
CA GLY A 105 -13.53 27.59 -24.79
C GLY A 105 -12.42 28.30 -24.01
N GLY A 106 -11.38 28.77 -24.72
CA GLY A 106 -10.55 29.89 -24.28
C GLY A 106 -9.11 29.55 -23.86
N GLY A 107 -8.13 30.17 -24.53
CA GLY A 107 -6.71 29.85 -24.40
C GLY A 107 -6.00 30.34 -23.14
N GLY A 108 -4.76 29.85 -22.97
CA GLY A 108 -3.70 30.52 -22.18
C GLY A 108 -3.43 29.94 -20.79
N ALA A 109 -2.27 29.27 -20.64
CA ALA A 109 -1.63 28.87 -19.38
C ALA A 109 -1.36 30.08 -18.43
N PRO A 110 -1.04 29.91 -17.11
CA PRO A 110 -0.35 28.76 -16.52
C PRO A 110 -0.88 28.23 -15.17
N ALA A 111 -0.22 27.15 -14.76
CA ALA A 111 -0.34 26.41 -13.51
C ALA A 111 -0.51 27.29 -12.25
N GLY A 112 -1.39 26.86 -11.35
CA GLY A 112 -1.44 27.39 -9.99
C GLY A 112 -2.66 26.94 -9.20
N GLY A 113 -2.45 25.95 -8.33
CA GLY A 113 -3.18 25.83 -7.06
C GLY A 113 -4.48 25.03 -7.09
N GLU A 114 -4.41 23.76 -6.69
CA GLU A 114 -5.45 23.17 -5.84
C GLU A 114 -4.74 22.33 -4.77
N ALA A 115 -4.70 22.91 -3.57
CA ALA A 115 -4.54 22.23 -2.30
C ALA A 115 -5.95 21.82 -1.86
N GLY A 116 -6.12 20.57 -1.43
CA GLY A 116 -7.40 20.08 -0.92
C GLY A 116 -7.71 18.65 -1.33
N GLU A 117 -6.84 17.70 -0.99
CA GLU A 117 -7.25 16.29 -0.92
C GLU A 117 -7.95 16.06 0.43
N GLY A 118 -9.20 16.49 0.50
CA GLY A 118 -10.22 15.78 1.27
C GLY A 118 -10.94 14.83 0.32
N LEU A 119 -11.28 13.62 0.77
CA LEU A 119 -12.38 12.88 0.19
C LEU A 119 -13.67 13.68 0.44
N GLU A 120 -13.87 14.76 -0.30
CA GLU A 120 -15.18 15.34 -0.48
C GLU A 120 -15.80 14.54 -1.64
N GLU A 121 -16.68 13.62 -1.26
CA GLU A 121 -17.75 13.16 -2.13
C GLU A 121 -18.52 14.40 -2.54
N THR A 122 -18.05 15.04 -3.61
CA THR A 122 -18.80 16.05 -4.32
C THR A 122 -20.02 15.33 -4.89
N VAL A 123 -21.11 15.39 -4.13
CA VAL A 123 -22.46 15.08 -4.61
C VAL A 123 -22.71 16.05 -5.76
N VAL A 124 -22.30 15.64 -6.96
CA VAL A 124 -22.68 16.31 -8.21
C VAL A 124 -24.15 15.98 -8.43
N ASP A 125 -25.01 16.82 -7.86
CA ASP A 125 -26.44 16.81 -8.08
C ASP A 125 -26.71 17.29 -9.52
N GLY A 126 -26.89 16.32 -10.43
CA GLY A 126 -27.23 16.55 -11.83
C GLY A 126 -27.08 15.27 -12.66
N PRO A 127 -28.07 14.86 -13.48
CA PRO A 127 -28.05 13.58 -14.19
C PRO A 127 -27.19 13.69 -15.46
N LEU A 128 -25.91 14.04 -15.31
CA LEU A 128 -24.92 13.74 -16.34
C LEU A 128 -24.65 12.24 -16.23
N ARG A 129 -25.04 11.49 -17.26
CA ARG A 129 -24.76 10.05 -17.37
C ARG A 129 -23.25 9.85 -17.39
N VAL A 130 -22.64 9.77 -16.21
CA VAL A 130 -21.23 9.46 -16.04
C VAL A 130 -21.05 8.03 -16.51
N ASN A 131 -20.56 7.87 -17.74
CA ASN A 131 -20.39 6.57 -18.35
C ASN A 131 -19.12 5.93 -17.76
N LYS A 132 -19.24 5.44 -16.52
CA LYS A 132 -18.19 4.73 -15.80
C LYS A 132 -17.96 3.38 -16.49
N ARG A 133 -16.97 3.32 -17.38
CA ARG A 133 -16.61 2.07 -18.06
C ARG A 133 -16.01 1.13 -17.03
N LYS A 134 -16.76 0.10 -16.62
CA LYS A 134 -16.25 -0.98 -15.78
C LYS A 134 -15.18 -1.73 -16.58
N MET A 135 -13.91 -1.64 -16.15
CA MET A 135 -12.80 -2.38 -16.78
C MET A 135 -13.14 -3.88 -16.75
N ARG A 136 -13.28 -4.52 -17.90
CA ARG A 136 -13.61 -5.95 -18.01
C ARG A 136 -12.32 -6.75 -18.06
N LEU A 137 -12.09 -7.58 -17.04
CA LEU A 137 -10.89 -8.41 -16.99
C LEU A 137 -11.11 -9.68 -17.83
N PRO A 138 -10.14 -10.09 -18.66
CA PRO A 138 -10.28 -11.27 -19.53
C PRO A 138 -10.55 -12.60 -18.82
N TRP A 139 -10.29 -12.69 -17.50
CA TRP A 139 -10.47 -13.89 -16.68
C TRP A 139 -11.70 -13.84 -15.76
N GLU A 140 -12.55 -12.82 -15.87
CA GLU A 140 -13.85 -12.83 -15.21
C GLU A 140 -14.82 -13.77 -15.92
N LEU A 141 -15.69 -14.44 -15.16
CA LEU A 141 -16.78 -15.26 -15.70
C LEU A 141 -17.65 -14.48 -16.70
N SER A 142 -17.83 -13.19 -16.46
CA SER A 142 -18.56 -12.25 -17.34
C SER A 142 -17.91 -12.06 -18.72
N ALA A 143 -16.60 -12.30 -18.85
CA ALA A 143 -15.85 -12.17 -20.10
C ALA A 143 -15.91 -13.44 -20.96
N ILE A 144 -16.17 -14.61 -20.36
CA ILE A 144 -16.21 -15.91 -21.05
C ILE A 144 -17.45 -16.03 -21.94
N PHE A 145 -18.55 -15.39 -21.54
CA PHE A 145 -19.85 -15.51 -22.22
C PHE A 145 -20.22 -14.27 -23.04
N SER A 146 -19.26 -13.72 -23.81
CA SER A 146 -19.51 -12.55 -24.67
C SER A 146 -20.62 -12.73 -25.71
N ASP A 147 -20.96 -13.98 -26.02
CA ASP A 147 -21.96 -14.38 -27.03
C ASP A 147 -23.33 -14.77 -26.45
N TYR A 148 -23.47 -14.89 -25.12
CA TYR A 148 -24.81 -15.05 -24.52
C TYR A 148 -25.47 -13.68 -24.38
N PRO A 149 -26.72 -13.56 -24.84
CA PRO A 149 -27.10 -12.41 -25.62
C PRO A 149 -27.27 -11.15 -24.76
N ARG A 150 -27.06 -10.02 -25.43
CA ARG A 150 -27.51 -8.66 -25.08
C ARG A 150 -29.04 -8.55 -24.90
N VAL A 151 -29.70 -9.56 -24.33
CA VAL A 151 -31.15 -9.64 -24.06
C VAL A 151 -31.52 -8.88 -22.78
N SER A 152 -30.58 -8.62 -21.86
CA SER A 152 -30.83 -7.67 -20.77
C SER A 152 -30.66 -6.20 -21.20
N ALA A 153 -29.79 -5.91 -22.17
CA ALA A 153 -29.48 -4.54 -22.59
C ALA A 153 -30.62 -3.82 -23.34
N GLY A 154 -31.68 -4.54 -23.74
CA GLY A 154 -32.86 -3.97 -24.44
C GLY A 154 -34.17 -4.00 -23.65
N LEU A 155 -34.25 -4.76 -22.55
CA LEU A 155 -35.45 -4.85 -21.71
C LEU A 155 -35.22 -4.47 -20.23
N ALA A 156 -33.99 -4.37 -19.74
CA ALA A 156 -33.68 -3.89 -18.39
C ALA A 156 -33.53 -2.36 -18.35
N GLY A 157 -34.43 -1.64 -19.03
CA GLY A 157 -34.64 -0.24 -18.71
C GLY A 157 -35.29 -0.14 -17.34
N ASN A 158 -34.47 0.02 -16.29
CA ASN A 158 -34.84 0.56 -14.97
C ASN A 158 -35.50 -0.34 -13.91
N ALA A 159 -35.10 -1.59 -13.66
CA ALA A 159 -35.70 -2.29 -12.50
C ALA A 159 -34.88 -3.32 -11.72
N GLU A 160 -33.72 -3.82 -12.18
CA GLU A 160 -33.03 -4.92 -11.47
C GLU A 160 -31.54 -4.65 -11.18
N ASP A 161 -30.96 -3.58 -11.73
CA ASP A 161 -29.56 -3.15 -11.45
C ASP A 161 -29.39 -2.44 -10.08
N ALA A 162 -30.40 -2.44 -9.22
CA ALA A 162 -30.40 -1.73 -7.94
C ALA A 162 -30.35 -2.62 -6.69
N GLU A 163 -30.51 -3.95 -6.83
CA GLU A 163 -30.62 -4.86 -5.67
C GLU A 163 -29.44 -5.84 -5.49
N GLU A 164 -28.56 -5.98 -6.49
CA GLU A 164 -27.27 -6.63 -6.29
C GLU A 164 -26.20 -5.55 -6.24
N GLU A 165 -25.90 -5.03 -5.06
CA GLU A 165 -24.58 -4.45 -4.82
C GLU A 165 -23.57 -5.52 -5.23
N ASP A 166 -22.95 -5.37 -6.42
CA ASP A 166 -21.92 -6.26 -6.95
C ASP A 166 -21.01 -6.67 -5.77
N GLU A 167 -20.83 -7.98 -5.51
CA GLU A 167 -20.02 -8.51 -4.39
C GLU A 167 -18.65 -7.80 -4.29
N ASP A 168 -18.06 -7.42 -5.43
CA ASP A 168 -16.83 -6.64 -5.54
C ASP A 168 -16.92 -5.21 -4.94
N THR A 169 -18.08 -4.57 -5.05
CA THR A 169 -18.38 -3.25 -4.46
C THR A 169 -18.46 -3.36 -2.95
N ILE A 170 -19.12 -4.40 -2.42
CA ILE A 170 -19.19 -4.68 -0.99
C ILE A 170 -17.77 -4.91 -0.44
N GLU A 171 -16.97 -5.76 -1.08
CA GLU A 171 -15.58 -6.03 -0.65
C GLU A 171 -14.71 -4.76 -0.68
N THR A 172 -14.85 -3.93 -1.71
CA THR A 172 -14.13 -2.64 -1.81
C THR A 172 -14.53 -1.69 -0.69
N ASN A 173 -15.83 -1.62 -0.37
CA ASN A 173 -16.35 -0.79 0.71
C ASN A 173 -15.84 -1.26 2.07
N GLU A 174 -15.85 -2.58 2.32
CA GLU A 174 -15.32 -3.15 3.55
C GLU A 174 -13.83 -2.86 3.75
N ASP A 175 -12.99 -3.05 2.73
CA ASP A 175 -11.56 -2.73 2.82
C ASP A 175 -11.34 -1.22 3.07
N SER A 176 -12.13 -0.38 2.40
CA SER A 176 -12.09 1.08 2.61
C SER A 176 -12.45 1.44 4.05
N LEU A 177 -13.50 0.83 4.61
CA LEU A 177 -13.90 1.01 6.00
C LEU A 177 -12.85 0.51 6.99
N ARG A 178 -12.21 -0.63 6.74
CA ARG A 178 -11.12 -1.14 7.60
C ARG A 178 -9.95 -0.17 7.66
N ARG A 179 -9.53 0.38 6.52
CA ARG A 179 -8.42 1.36 6.46
C ARG A 179 -8.81 2.69 7.08
N LEU A 180 -10.06 3.13 6.90
CA LEU A 180 -10.57 4.34 7.54
C LEU A 180 -10.55 4.18 9.06
N LYS A 181 -11.06 3.07 9.58
CA LYS A 181 -11.00 2.75 11.00
C LYS A 181 -9.57 2.74 11.56
N ALA A 182 -8.63 2.11 10.85
CA ALA A 182 -7.22 2.10 11.28
C ALA A 182 -6.62 3.52 11.35
N ALA A 183 -6.94 4.38 10.37
CA ALA A 183 -6.50 5.76 10.38
C ALA A 183 -7.14 6.58 11.52
N ASP A 184 -8.42 6.34 11.83
CA ASP A 184 -9.11 6.96 12.96
C ASP A 184 -8.50 6.52 14.29
N ASP A 185 -8.19 5.23 14.44
CA ASP A 185 -7.55 4.67 15.63
C ASP A 185 -6.16 5.31 15.87
N THR A 186 -5.35 5.47 14.83
CA THR A 186 -4.02 6.13 14.91
C THR A 186 -4.15 7.64 15.21
N THR A 187 -5.09 8.34 14.56
CA THR A 187 -5.23 9.80 14.69
C THR A 187 -5.98 10.25 15.94
N ARG A 188 -6.66 9.33 16.65
CA ARG A 188 -7.49 9.62 17.84
C ARG A 188 -6.77 10.41 18.94
N ARG A 189 -5.45 10.24 19.07
CA ARG A 189 -4.64 10.88 20.12
C ARG A 189 -3.68 11.94 19.59
N MET A 190 -3.70 12.22 18.30
CA MET A 190 -2.80 13.19 17.68
C MET A 190 -3.23 14.62 17.99
N THR A 191 -2.25 15.48 18.20
CA THR A 191 -2.44 16.93 18.20
C THR A 191 -2.74 17.43 16.78
N ARG A 192 -3.17 18.70 16.65
CA ARG A 192 -3.43 19.31 15.34
C ARG A 192 -2.21 19.25 14.42
N ASP A 193 -1.03 19.57 14.96
CA ASP A 193 0.20 19.66 14.16
C ASP A 193 0.67 18.27 13.72
N GLU A 194 0.57 17.28 14.61
CA GLU A 194 0.85 15.87 14.29
C GLU A 194 -0.14 15.33 13.25
N TYR A 195 -1.42 15.68 13.34
CA TYR A 195 -2.44 15.27 12.36
C TYR A 195 -2.13 15.84 10.97
N VAL A 196 -1.75 17.11 10.88
CA VAL A 196 -1.35 17.73 9.60
C VAL A 196 -0.16 16.98 9.00
N PHE A 197 0.88 16.74 9.79
CA PHE A 197 2.06 15.99 9.34
C PHE A 197 1.71 14.56 8.90
N TYR A 198 0.87 13.85 9.66
CA TYR A 198 0.39 12.52 9.30
C TYR A 198 -0.39 12.52 7.98
N SER A 199 -1.26 13.52 7.77
CA SER A 199 -2.04 13.64 6.53
C SER A 199 -1.17 13.86 5.29
N GLU A 200 -0.10 14.66 5.42
CA GLU A 200 0.88 14.86 4.34
C GLU A 200 1.66 13.57 4.05
N CYS A 201 2.09 12.85 5.09
CA CYS A 201 2.80 11.58 4.94
C CYS A 201 1.92 10.50 4.29
N ARG A 202 0.62 10.48 4.60
CA ARG A 202 -0.35 9.55 4.02
C ARG A 202 -0.59 9.77 2.53
N GLN A 203 -0.37 10.98 2.03
CA GLN A 203 -0.47 11.32 0.61
C GLN A 203 0.81 11.02 -0.18
N ALA A 204 1.88 10.57 0.49
CA ALA A 204 3.14 10.26 -0.17
C ALA A 204 2.96 9.12 -1.19
N SER A 205 3.52 9.33 -2.39
CA SER A 205 3.45 8.35 -3.48
C SER A 205 4.67 8.44 -4.39
N PHE A 206 4.99 7.32 -5.05
CA PHE A 206 6.11 7.23 -5.98
C PHE A 206 5.85 7.96 -7.32
N THR A 207 4.59 8.02 -7.75
CA THR A 207 4.22 8.39 -9.13
C THR A 207 3.44 9.70 -9.24
N PHE A 208 2.75 10.15 -8.18
CA PHE A 208 1.94 11.37 -8.24
C PHE A 208 2.79 12.59 -8.59
N ARG A 209 2.46 13.25 -9.71
CA ARG A 209 3.22 14.36 -10.31
C ARG A 209 4.71 14.04 -10.60
N LYS A 210 5.12 12.77 -10.48
CA LYS A 210 6.52 12.29 -10.54
C LYS A 210 6.71 11.12 -11.51
N ALA A 211 5.76 10.89 -12.43
CA ALA A 211 5.80 9.79 -13.40
C ALA A 211 7.09 9.73 -14.26
N LYS A 212 7.74 10.86 -14.57
CA LYS A 212 9.04 10.88 -15.26
C LYS A 212 10.17 10.32 -14.36
N ARG A 213 10.25 10.80 -13.11
CA ARG A 213 11.22 10.33 -12.11
C ARG A 213 11.08 8.84 -11.84
N PHE A 214 9.83 8.35 -11.78
CA PHE A 214 9.55 6.94 -11.54
C PHE A 214 9.99 6.05 -12.71
N ARG A 215 9.74 6.48 -13.95
CA ARG A 215 10.23 5.76 -15.14
C ARG A 215 11.76 5.67 -15.20
N GLU A 216 12.43 6.73 -14.79
CA GLU A 216 13.89 6.73 -14.67
C GLU A 216 14.37 5.85 -13.52
N PHE A 217 13.68 5.83 -12.39
CA PHE A 217 14.02 5.01 -11.24
C PHE A 217 14.00 3.50 -11.53
N ILE A 218 12.97 3.03 -12.22
CA ILE A 218 12.85 1.60 -12.62
C ILE A 218 13.65 1.25 -13.87
N HIS A 219 14.38 2.22 -14.46
CA HIS A 219 15.01 2.11 -15.78
C HIS A 219 14.08 1.50 -16.83
N ALA A 220 12.86 2.05 -16.96
CA ALA A 220 11.79 1.48 -17.77
C ALA A 220 12.22 1.13 -19.20
N GLY A 221 13.09 1.94 -19.82
CA GLY A 221 13.56 1.73 -21.20
C GLY A 221 14.47 0.52 -21.41
N LEU A 222 15.02 -0.08 -20.34
CA LEU A 222 15.78 -1.33 -20.44
C LEU A 222 14.87 -2.56 -20.53
N TYR A 223 13.67 -2.46 -19.95
CA TYR A 223 12.75 -3.58 -19.84
C TYR A 223 11.54 -3.45 -20.77
N LEU A 224 11.18 -2.23 -21.17
CA LEU A 224 10.04 -1.94 -22.02
C LEU A 224 10.50 -1.34 -23.36
N ASP A 225 10.15 -1.99 -24.46
CA ASP A 225 10.42 -1.48 -25.83
C ASP A 225 9.58 -0.24 -26.16
N VAL A 226 8.44 -0.09 -25.50
CA VAL A 226 7.47 0.98 -25.71
C VAL A 226 7.24 1.71 -24.40
N LYS A 227 7.09 3.03 -24.48
CA LYS A 227 6.72 3.84 -23.31
C LYS A 227 5.43 3.31 -22.67
N PRO A 228 5.44 2.97 -21.37
CA PRO A 228 4.25 2.48 -20.67
C PRO A 228 3.15 3.55 -20.66
N SER A 229 1.90 3.11 -20.67
CA SER A 229 0.75 4.00 -20.50
C SER A 229 0.74 4.64 -19.11
N ASP A 230 0.04 5.76 -18.97
CA ASP A 230 -0.11 6.44 -17.69
C ASP A 230 -0.75 5.53 -16.63
N ASP A 231 -1.76 4.75 -17.03
CA ASP A 231 -2.43 3.78 -16.15
C ASP A 231 -1.49 2.65 -15.71
N THR A 232 -0.58 2.22 -16.59
CA THR A 232 0.46 1.24 -16.23
C THR A 232 1.38 1.82 -15.15
N ILE A 233 1.77 3.09 -15.27
CA ILE A 233 2.61 3.76 -14.28
C ILE A 233 1.87 3.90 -12.94
N ASP A 234 0.59 4.24 -12.95
CA ASP A 234 -0.19 4.36 -11.72
C ASP A 234 -0.38 3.01 -11.02
N ILE A 235 -0.66 1.94 -11.77
CA ILE A 235 -0.72 0.58 -11.21
C ILE A 235 0.63 0.21 -10.57
N LEU A 236 1.74 0.44 -11.26
CA LEU A 236 3.08 0.18 -10.71
C LEU A 236 3.38 1.04 -9.48
N GLY A 237 2.93 2.29 -9.45
CA GLY A 237 3.06 3.18 -8.30
C GLY A 237 2.26 2.69 -7.09
N PHE A 238 1.03 2.24 -7.31
CA PHE A 238 0.19 1.61 -6.29
C PHE A 238 0.83 0.34 -5.74
N LEU A 239 1.32 -0.55 -6.62
CA LEU A 239 1.98 -1.78 -6.20
C LEU A 239 3.31 -1.50 -5.46
N ALA A 240 4.07 -0.49 -5.88
CA ALA A 240 5.26 -0.06 -5.16
C ALA A 240 4.95 0.42 -3.73
N PHE A 241 3.87 1.19 -3.55
CA PHE A 241 3.39 1.60 -2.24
C PHE A 241 2.99 0.39 -1.38
N GLU A 242 2.22 -0.55 -1.93
CA GLU A 242 1.79 -1.75 -1.21
C GLU A 242 2.98 -2.64 -0.81
N VAL A 243 4.05 -2.71 -1.62
CA VAL A 243 5.29 -3.42 -1.25
C VAL A 243 5.96 -2.77 -0.03
N VAL A 244 6.05 -1.44 0.02
CA VAL A 244 6.58 -0.74 1.21
C VAL A 244 5.71 -1.02 2.43
N HIS A 245 4.39 -0.88 2.28
CA HIS A 245 3.44 -1.08 3.38
C HIS A 245 3.52 -2.50 3.96
N GLU A 246 3.52 -3.53 3.11
CA GLU A 246 3.60 -4.93 3.54
C GLU A 246 4.96 -5.24 4.20
N LEU A 247 6.05 -4.73 3.65
CA LEU A 247 7.40 -4.89 4.20
C LEU A 247 7.49 -4.27 5.60
N CYS A 248 6.99 -3.05 5.76
CA CYS A 248 6.98 -2.32 7.02
C CYS A 248 6.10 -3.00 8.07
N THR A 249 4.87 -3.36 7.70
CA THR A 249 3.92 -4.03 8.60
C THR A 249 4.46 -5.38 9.07
N SER A 250 5.01 -6.17 8.14
CA SER A 250 5.65 -7.44 8.47
C SER A 250 6.89 -7.24 9.35
N ALA A 251 7.71 -6.22 9.09
CA ALA A 251 8.89 -5.92 9.92
C ALA A 251 8.49 -5.53 11.35
N VAL A 252 7.44 -4.72 11.53
CA VAL A 252 6.91 -4.36 12.86
C VAL A 252 6.37 -5.60 13.56
N ARG A 253 5.62 -6.47 12.88
CA ARG A 253 5.14 -7.73 13.46
C ARG A 253 6.29 -8.62 13.95
N VAL A 254 7.35 -8.77 13.14
CA VAL A 254 8.52 -9.54 13.57
C VAL A 254 9.22 -8.87 14.75
N LYS A 255 9.38 -7.54 14.73
CA LYS A 255 9.99 -6.79 15.84
C LYS A 255 9.22 -7.01 17.15
N THR A 256 7.90 -6.89 17.14
CA THR A 256 7.07 -7.05 18.35
C THR A 256 7.12 -8.49 18.87
N GLU A 257 7.16 -9.49 17.99
CA GLU A 257 7.35 -10.90 18.39
C GLU A 257 8.72 -11.13 19.05
N TRP A 258 9.79 -10.52 18.54
CA TRP A 258 11.14 -10.63 19.10
C TRP A 258 11.26 -9.92 20.45
N GLU A 259 10.68 -8.74 20.58
CA GLU A 259 10.63 -8.00 21.84
C GLU A 259 9.83 -8.77 22.91
N GLY A 260 8.70 -9.37 22.53
CA GLY A 260 7.90 -10.22 23.42
C GLY A 260 8.64 -11.48 23.91
N LYS A 261 9.46 -12.10 23.05
CA LYS A 261 10.31 -13.23 23.48
C LYS A 261 11.39 -12.78 24.46
N ARG A 262 12.09 -11.69 24.15
CA ARG A 262 13.12 -11.13 25.03
C ARG A 262 12.59 -10.75 26.40
N THR A 263 11.38 -10.17 26.48
CA THR A 263 10.76 -9.86 27.77
C THR A 263 10.37 -11.12 28.53
N SER A 264 9.82 -12.14 27.86
CA SER A 264 9.49 -13.41 28.50
C SER A 264 10.72 -14.18 29.01
N GLU A 265 11.84 -14.13 28.29
CA GLU A 265 13.12 -14.70 28.72
C GLU A 265 13.67 -13.95 29.93
N HIS A 266 13.64 -12.61 29.91
CA HIS A 266 14.09 -11.79 31.03
C HIS A 266 13.21 -11.95 32.28
N ASP A 267 11.89 -12.06 32.11
CA ASP A 267 10.97 -12.32 33.22
C ASP A 267 11.10 -13.75 33.76
N GLY A 268 11.42 -14.73 32.90
CA GLY A 268 11.80 -16.08 33.29
C GLY A 268 13.03 -16.11 34.18
N ILE A 269 14.13 -15.47 33.74
CA ILE A 269 15.38 -15.36 34.52
C ILE A 269 15.13 -14.67 35.87
N ARG A 270 14.40 -13.54 35.88
CA ARG A 270 14.03 -12.86 37.14
C ARG A 270 13.17 -13.71 38.06
N SER A 271 12.33 -14.59 37.51
CA SER A 271 11.48 -15.48 38.31
C SER A 271 12.27 -16.63 38.91
N GLU A 272 13.27 -17.15 38.20
CA GLU A 272 14.20 -18.17 38.69
C GLU A 272 15.12 -17.59 39.77
N GLU A 273 15.73 -16.43 39.54
CA GLU A 273 16.55 -15.73 40.56
C GLU A 273 15.75 -15.47 41.85
N ARG A 274 14.49 -15.03 41.72
CA ARG A 274 13.61 -14.81 42.88
C ARG A 274 13.23 -16.10 43.61
N ALA A 275 13.13 -17.22 42.91
CA ALA A 275 12.86 -18.52 43.50
C ALA A 275 14.11 -19.07 44.23
N GLU A 276 15.30 -18.88 43.66
CA GLU A 276 16.58 -19.23 44.27
C GLU A 276 16.82 -18.40 45.54
N ASP A 277 16.62 -17.08 45.49
CA ASP A 277 16.74 -16.18 46.65
C ASP A 277 15.78 -16.59 47.78
N ALA A 278 14.52 -16.93 47.46
CA ALA A 278 13.53 -17.36 48.44
C ALA A 278 13.89 -18.72 49.08
N GLN A 279 14.56 -19.58 48.33
CA GLN A 279 15.01 -20.89 48.79
C GLN A 279 16.28 -20.80 49.65
N GLU A 280 17.20 -19.90 49.33
CA GLU A 280 18.34 -19.53 50.19
C GLU A 280 17.88 -18.89 51.51
N GLU A 281 16.91 -17.98 51.46
CA GLU A 281 16.38 -17.32 52.66
C GLU A 281 15.67 -18.35 53.58
N SER A 282 14.92 -19.27 52.99
CA SER A 282 14.26 -20.37 53.71
C SER A 282 15.24 -21.35 54.36
N THR A 283 16.35 -21.68 53.68
CA THR A 283 17.38 -22.57 54.21
C THR A 283 18.20 -21.88 55.32
N CYS A 284 18.51 -20.59 55.19
CA CYS A 284 19.13 -19.79 56.26
C CYS A 284 18.24 -19.69 57.52
N LEU A 285 16.92 -19.50 57.34
CA LEU A 285 15.95 -19.50 58.43
C LEU A 285 15.83 -20.87 59.12
N ALA A 286 15.87 -21.96 58.37
CA ALA A 286 15.87 -23.31 58.93
C ALA A 286 17.15 -23.60 59.73
N TYR A 287 18.31 -23.19 59.20
CA TYR A 287 19.61 -23.38 59.87
C TYR A 287 19.70 -22.59 61.19
N SER A 288 19.27 -21.32 61.18
CA SER A 288 19.26 -20.48 62.39
C SER A 288 18.28 -20.98 63.47
N ARG A 289 17.14 -21.57 63.08
CA ARG A 289 16.23 -22.26 64.02
C ARG A 289 16.88 -23.48 64.64
N SER A 290 17.54 -24.31 63.84
CA SER A 290 18.23 -25.53 64.30
C SER A 290 19.32 -25.22 65.32
N ILE A 291 20.12 -24.18 65.09
CA ILE A 291 21.16 -23.73 66.02
C ILE A 291 20.56 -23.28 67.36
N ARG A 292 19.45 -22.53 67.35
CA ARG A 292 18.79 -22.07 68.58
C ARG A 292 18.25 -23.21 69.43
N THR A 293 17.69 -24.24 68.79
CA THR A 293 17.21 -25.45 69.49
C THR A 293 18.31 -26.33 70.06
N ALA A 294 19.52 -26.28 69.51
CA ALA A 294 20.66 -27.07 70.01
C ALA A 294 21.43 -26.40 71.17
N ALA A 295 21.16 -25.12 71.43
CA ALA A 295 21.81 -24.32 72.48
C ALA A 295 21.02 -24.26 73.81
N THR A 296 19.84 -24.91 73.86
CA THR A 296 19.00 -25.12 75.05
C THR A 296 19.11 -26.56 75.54
#